data_AF-A0AAJ3D2H9-F1
#
_entry.id   AF-A0AAJ3D2H9-F1
#
_cell.length_a   1.000
_cell.length_b   1.000
_cell.length_c   1.000
_cell.angle_alpha   90.00
_cell.angle_beta   90.00
_cell.angle_gamma   90.00
#
_symmetry.space_group_name_H-M   'P 1'
#
loop_
_entity.id
_entity.type
_entity.pdbx_description
1 polymer ?
#
loop_
_entity_poly.entity_id
_entity_poly.type
_entity_poly.pdbx_seq_one_letter_code
_entity_poly.pdbx_strand_id
1 'polypeptide(L)'
;MSSPQPYPLDHGTVLAEVRKVRRAGVVRLRELALPVLAEVARGLPRGDGELPGGPVERVLRLAVSRMGGGTLQTAAEYSLGLAQGTRDWPSADRRRRAAQVYGVSIERFRKHHEFMVLGQVAEQVVQVAEQNVRRERVRSAEQPLTRAELPAAHRPLRIRLHRRDVSVTLHVHSVDLLRDIDVVVSPSNTYFALPAPYKSSVSATLRRAGARRDPTGGLVEDVIHDELGEWAARHGASGRAASPGTVAVTSAGALAAQNVRRIYHVAVAVPRPETNDYEVQPADITRGVARVFTLMAEESRRYDPPLRSVCLPLLGAGRGGLTPLESIAALWAAVEAELARGADWDVHFVVRRHARADLLERLLTTAREE
;
A
#
# COMPACT_ATOMS: atom_id res chain seq x y z
N MET A 1 -8.53 -18.01 11.47
CA MET A 1 -9.66 -17.46 10.71
C MET A 1 -9.37 -15.99 10.46
N SER A 2 -8.95 -15.65 9.24
CA SER A 2 -8.49 -14.29 8.89
C SER A 2 -9.65 -13.31 8.88
N SER A 3 -9.55 -12.26 9.70
CA SER A 3 -10.39 -11.07 9.55
C SER A 3 -10.07 -10.39 8.21
N PRO A 4 -11.05 -10.10 7.35
CA PRO A 4 -10.81 -9.38 6.10
C PRO A 4 -10.36 -7.94 6.41
N GLN A 5 -9.22 -7.52 5.85
CA GLN A 5 -8.87 -6.09 5.83
C GLN A 5 -9.88 -5.33 4.96
N PRO A 6 -10.39 -4.16 5.41
CA PRO A 6 -11.46 -3.47 4.71
C PRO A 6 -10.91 -2.80 3.44
N TYR A 7 -11.34 -3.30 2.28
CA TYR A 7 -11.37 -2.49 1.06
C TYR A 7 -12.14 -1.19 1.33
N PRO A 8 -11.79 -0.05 0.71
CA PRO A 8 -12.63 1.14 0.80
C PRO A 8 -14.04 0.78 0.34
N LEU A 9 -15.03 1.01 1.20
CA LEU A 9 -16.43 0.69 0.93
C LEU A 9 -16.89 1.47 -0.29
N ASP A 10 -17.23 0.74 -1.35
CA ASP A 10 -17.69 1.32 -2.60
C ASP A 10 -19.12 1.89 -2.46
N HIS A 11 -19.30 3.15 -2.84
CA HIS A 11 -20.59 3.87 -2.80
C HIS A 11 -21.67 3.15 -3.61
N GLY A 12 -21.32 2.62 -4.79
CA GLY A 12 -22.27 1.93 -5.68
C GLY A 12 -22.87 0.69 -5.03
N THR A 13 -22.03 -0.07 -4.32
CA THR A 13 -22.43 -1.28 -3.59
C THR A 13 -23.35 -0.94 -2.41
N VAL A 14 -23.02 0.10 -1.64
CA VAL A 14 -23.88 0.59 -0.54
C VAL A 14 -25.24 1.07 -1.08
N LEU A 15 -25.23 1.86 -2.17
CA LEU A 15 -26.44 2.37 -2.81
C LEU A 15 -27.35 1.22 -3.29
N ALA A 16 -26.78 0.14 -3.82
CA ALA A 16 -27.55 -1.04 -4.24
C ALA A 16 -28.30 -1.68 -3.05
N GLU A 17 -27.67 -1.79 -1.89
CA GLU A 17 -28.31 -2.31 -0.67
C GLU A 17 -29.37 -1.36 -0.10
N VAL A 18 -29.08 -0.05 -0.06
CA VAL A 18 -30.06 0.97 0.35
C VAL A 18 -31.32 0.93 -0.53
N ARG A 19 -31.17 0.68 -1.84
CA ARG A 19 -32.31 0.48 -2.75
C ARG A 19 -33.09 -0.80 -2.48
N LYS A 20 -32.46 -1.88 -2.01
CA LYS A 20 -33.18 -3.10 -1.57
C LYS A 20 -34.04 -2.76 -0.35
N VAL A 21 -33.48 -2.06 0.63
CA VAL A 21 -34.21 -1.61 1.82
C VAL A 21 -35.39 -0.70 1.45
N ARG A 22 -35.18 0.29 0.59
CA ARG A 22 -36.25 1.19 0.13
C ARG A 22 -37.44 0.44 -0.50
N ARG A 23 -37.17 -0.65 -1.24
CA ARG A 23 -38.20 -1.48 -1.87
C ARG A 23 -38.95 -2.34 -0.85
N ALA A 24 -38.23 -3.08 0.00
CA ALA A 24 -38.85 -4.02 0.94
C ALA A 24 -39.44 -3.34 2.19
N GLY A 25 -38.87 -2.23 2.63
CA GLY A 25 -39.20 -1.56 3.89
C GLY A 25 -38.41 -2.11 5.09
N VAL A 26 -38.37 -1.32 6.16
CA VAL A 26 -37.57 -1.61 7.36
C VAL A 26 -38.12 -2.78 8.21
N VAL A 27 -39.38 -3.16 8.03
CA VAL A 27 -39.98 -4.34 8.68
C VAL A 27 -39.32 -5.63 8.20
N ARG A 28 -38.93 -5.69 6.93
CA ARG A 28 -38.41 -6.90 6.27
C ARG A 28 -36.88 -6.96 6.23
N LEU A 29 -36.18 -6.15 7.02
CA LEU A 29 -34.70 -6.09 7.00
C LEU A 29 -34.04 -7.44 7.25
N ARG A 30 -34.63 -8.28 8.10
CA ARG A 30 -34.10 -9.61 8.44
C ARG A 30 -34.17 -10.61 7.27
N GLU A 31 -35.04 -10.36 6.29
CA GLU A 31 -35.22 -11.21 5.11
C GLU A 31 -34.30 -10.78 3.94
N LEU A 32 -33.61 -9.65 4.07
CA LEU A 32 -32.78 -9.10 3.00
C LEU A 32 -31.31 -9.48 3.16
N ALA A 33 -30.68 -9.92 2.07
CA ALA A 33 -29.24 -10.03 1.97
C ALA A 33 -28.60 -8.64 1.82
N LEU A 34 -28.11 -8.11 2.95
CA LEU A 34 -27.47 -6.80 3.10
C LEU A 34 -26.05 -6.95 3.74
N PRO A 35 -25.14 -7.72 3.13
CA PRO A 35 -23.82 -7.99 3.71
C PRO A 35 -23.01 -6.71 3.97
N VAL A 36 -23.12 -5.69 3.13
CA VAL A 36 -22.36 -4.45 3.29
C VAL A 36 -22.89 -3.62 4.45
N LEU A 37 -24.21 -3.40 4.53
CA LEU A 37 -24.82 -2.68 5.65
C LEU A 37 -24.66 -3.45 6.97
N ALA A 38 -24.64 -4.79 6.93
CA ALA A 38 -24.39 -5.62 8.11
C ALA A 38 -22.93 -5.50 8.60
N GLU A 39 -21.95 -5.39 7.70
CA GLU A 39 -20.55 -5.09 8.06
C GLU A 39 -20.43 -3.72 8.72
N VAL A 40 -21.02 -2.67 8.12
CA VAL A 40 -21.01 -1.32 8.71
C VAL A 40 -21.69 -1.32 10.09
N ALA A 41 -22.77 -2.10 10.25
CA ALA A 41 -23.47 -2.23 11.52
C ALA A 41 -22.63 -2.92 12.61
N ARG A 42 -21.76 -3.88 12.24
CA ARG A 42 -20.84 -4.53 13.19
C ARG A 42 -19.82 -3.57 13.77
N GLY A 43 -19.40 -2.56 13.00
CA GLY A 43 -18.48 -1.51 13.45
C GLY A 43 -19.11 -0.40 14.31
N LEU A 44 -20.44 -0.40 14.52
CA LEU A 44 -21.11 0.57 15.38
C LEU A 44 -21.18 0.06 16.83
N PRO A 45 -21.04 0.96 17.83
CA PRO A 45 -21.25 0.61 19.23
C PRO A 45 -22.63 -0.05 19.44
N ARG A 46 -22.67 -1.07 20.29
CA ARG A 46 -23.94 -1.61 20.79
C ARG A 46 -24.58 -0.51 21.64
N GLY A 47 -25.70 0.04 21.18
CA GLY A 47 -26.55 0.90 21.99
C GLY A 47 -27.44 0.08 22.91
N ASP A 48 -27.83 0.66 24.04
CA ASP A 48 -28.54 0.05 25.17
C ASP A 48 -30.02 -0.32 24.88
N GLY A 49 -30.37 -0.50 23.60
CA GLY A 49 -31.70 -0.89 23.17
C GLY A 49 -31.68 -1.58 21.80
N GLU A 50 -32.33 -2.74 21.71
CA GLU A 50 -32.61 -3.41 20.44
C GLU A 50 -33.68 -2.61 19.69
N LEU A 51 -33.28 -1.87 18.65
CA LEU A 51 -34.23 -1.33 17.70
C LEU A 51 -34.97 -2.51 17.02
N PRO A 52 -36.29 -2.43 16.76
CA PRO A 52 -37.05 -3.55 16.19
C PRO A 52 -36.49 -4.10 14.86
N GLY A 53 -35.83 -3.28 14.02
CA GLY A 53 -35.18 -3.72 12.77
C GLY A 53 -33.69 -4.00 12.86
N GLY A 54 -33.14 -4.10 14.08
CA GLY A 54 -31.79 -4.59 14.32
C GLY A 54 -30.65 -3.65 13.89
N PRO A 55 -29.41 -4.18 13.79
CA PRO A 55 -28.20 -3.38 13.59
C PRO A 55 -28.19 -2.56 12.30
N VAL A 56 -28.79 -3.07 11.22
CA VAL A 56 -28.85 -2.38 9.92
C VAL A 56 -29.76 -1.16 9.97
N GLU A 57 -30.90 -1.23 10.66
CA GLU A 57 -31.77 -0.06 10.83
C GLU A 57 -31.04 1.07 11.57
N ARG A 58 -30.20 0.72 12.56
CA ARG A 58 -29.39 1.69 13.29
C ARG A 58 -28.41 2.45 12.38
N VAL A 59 -27.75 1.73 11.47
CA VAL A 59 -26.86 2.35 10.47
C VAL A 59 -27.63 3.35 9.62
N LEU A 60 -28.81 2.97 9.12
CA LEU A 60 -29.62 3.82 8.27
C LEU A 60 -30.14 5.07 9.01
N ARG A 61 -30.60 4.92 10.25
CA ARG A 61 -31.04 6.05 11.09
C ARG A 61 -29.88 7.01 11.36
N LEU A 62 -28.70 6.48 11.69
CA LEU A 62 -27.51 7.30 11.91
C LEU A 62 -27.11 8.05 10.64
N ALA A 63 -27.06 7.36 9.49
CA ALA A 63 -26.74 7.98 8.21
C ALA A 63 -27.72 9.10 7.84
N VAL A 64 -29.03 8.85 8.01
CA VAL A 64 -30.07 9.85 7.72
C VAL A 64 -29.98 11.06 8.66
N SER A 65 -29.74 10.85 9.95
CA SER A 65 -29.57 11.95 10.92
C SER A 65 -28.39 12.88 10.62
N ARG A 66 -27.40 12.42 9.84
CA ARG A 66 -26.20 13.17 9.47
C ARG A 66 -26.35 13.98 8.18
N MET A 67 -27.49 13.90 7.51
CA MET A 67 -27.76 14.61 6.26
C MET A 67 -28.01 16.12 6.46
N GLY A 68 -27.88 16.64 7.69
CA GLY A 68 -27.90 18.07 7.98
C GLY A 68 -29.29 18.69 8.08
N GLY A 69 -30.35 17.89 8.21
CA GLY A 69 -31.73 18.37 8.34
C GLY A 69 -32.40 18.73 7.02
N GLY A 70 -33.50 19.49 7.12
CA GLY A 70 -34.23 20.02 5.96
C GLY A 70 -34.99 18.98 5.14
N THR A 71 -35.39 19.38 3.92
CA THR A 71 -36.21 18.55 3.01
C THR A 71 -35.52 17.26 2.59
N LEU A 72 -34.20 17.28 2.47
CA LEU A 72 -33.37 16.14 2.08
C LEU A 72 -33.42 15.02 3.12
N GLN A 73 -33.18 15.34 4.40
CA GLN A 73 -33.28 14.37 5.49
C GLN A 73 -34.71 13.85 5.64
N THR A 74 -35.70 14.74 5.70
CA THR A 74 -37.11 14.36 5.89
C THR A 74 -37.60 13.44 4.77
N ALA A 75 -37.20 13.71 3.52
CA ALA A 75 -37.54 12.85 2.39
C ALA A 75 -36.84 11.47 2.48
N ALA A 76 -35.61 11.40 3.01
CA ALA A 76 -34.92 10.14 3.25
C ALA A 76 -35.63 9.31 4.33
N GLU A 77 -36.04 9.95 5.43
CA GLU A 77 -36.77 9.31 6.53
C GLU A 77 -38.08 8.68 6.03
N TYR A 78 -38.87 9.41 5.25
CA TYR A 78 -40.08 8.88 4.65
C TYR A 78 -39.80 7.80 3.59
N SER A 79 -38.81 7.99 2.73
CA SER A 79 -38.49 7.02 1.66
C SER A 79 -38.10 5.64 2.21
N LEU A 80 -37.38 5.63 3.33
CA LEU A 80 -36.91 4.41 4.00
C LEU A 80 -37.88 3.88 5.06
N GLY A 81 -38.90 4.65 5.47
CA GLY A 81 -39.83 4.25 6.53
C GLY A 81 -39.24 4.38 7.93
N LEU A 82 -38.31 5.33 8.09
CA LEU A 82 -37.63 5.64 9.35
C LEU A 82 -38.35 6.74 10.14
N ALA A 83 -39.16 7.56 9.47
CA ALA A 83 -40.01 8.54 10.13
C ALA A 83 -41.00 7.84 11.09
N GLN A 84 -41.29 8.50 12.22
CA GLN A 84 -42.20 7.96 13.24
C GLN A 84 -43.55 7.57 12.62
N GLY A 85 -44.05 6.37 12.94
CA GLY A 85 -45.34 5.86 12.45
C GLY A 85 -45.37 5.45 10.97
N THR A 86 -44.23 5.40 10.27
CA THR A 86 -44.16 5.05 8.83
C THR A 86 -43.53 3.69 8.53
N ARG A 87 -43.29 2.89 9.57
CA ARG A 87 -42.51 1.67 9.52
C ARG A 87 -43.14 0.60 8.62
N ASP A 88 -44.44 0.42 8.77
CA ASP A 88 -45.31 -0.56 8.10
C ASP A 88 -45.94 -0.03 6.82
N TRP A 89 -45.70 1.24 6.48
CA TRP A 89 -46.29 1.85 5.30
C TRP A 89 -45.82 1.15 4.02
N PRO A 90 -46.71 0.93 3.04
CA PRO A 90 -46.32 0.45 1.72
C PRO A 90 -45.27 1.34 1.04
N SER A 91 -44.43 0.71 0.20
CA SER A 91 -43.35 1.41 -0.52
C SER A 91 -43.86 2.55 -1.42
N ALA A 92 -45.10 2.47 -1.89
CA ALA A 92 -45.75 3.51 -2.67
C ALA A 92 -46.13 4.73 -1.82
N ASP A 93 -46.65 4.50 -0.61
CA ASP A 93 -47.12 5.57 0.29
C ASP A 93 -45.94 6.33 0.91
N ARG A 94 -44.87 5.61 1.25
CA ARG A 94 -43.57 6.19 1.63
C ARG A 94 -43.03 7.13 0.56
N ARG A 95 -43.06 6.70 -0.72
CA ARG A 95 -42.65 7.52 -1.86
C ARG A 95 -43.54 8.74 -2.04
N ARG A 96 -44.87 8.55 -1.93
CA ARG A 96 -45.83 9.65 -2.05
C ARG A 96 -45.54 10.73 -1.00
N ARG A 97 -45.31 10.32 0.25
CA ARG A 97 -44.99 11.25 1.34
C ARG A 97 -43.65 11.94 1.12
N ALA A 98 -42.61 11.22 0.69
CA ALA A 98 -41.31 11.82 0.37
C ALA A 98 -41.38 12.82 -0.81
N ALA A 99 -42.23 12.56 -1.82
CA ALA A 99 -42.47 13.49 -2.91
C ALA A 99 -43.16 14.79 -2.45
N GLN A 100 -44.09 14.68 -1.49
CA GLN A 100 -44.74 15.84 -0.87
C GLN A 100 -43.75 16.76 -0.15
N VAL A 101 -42.73 16.21 0.50
CA VAL A 101 -41.67 17.01 1.17
C VAL A 101 -40.95 17.94 0.19
N TYR A 102 -40.81 17.52 -1.07
CA TYR A 102 -40.19 18.33 -2.13
C TYR A 102 -41.21 19.16 -2.93
N GLY A 103 -42.52 19.02 -2.67
CA GLY A 103 -43.55 19.68 -3.48
C GLY A 103 -43.57 19.22 -4.94
N VAL A 104 -43.11 18.00 -5.24
CA VAL A 104 -43.05 17.46 -6.61
C VAL A 104 -44.01 16.30 -6.81
N SER A 105 -44.33 15.99 -8.07
CA SER A 105 -45.12 14.80 -8.41
C SER A 105 -44.37 13.52 -8.02
N ILE A 106 -45.12 12.46 -7.72
CA ILE A 106 -44.58 11.13 -7.37
C ILE A 106 -43.64 10.62 -8.47
N GLU A 107 -44.00 10.87 -9.74
CA GLU A 107 -43.23 10.42 -10.89
C GLU A 107 -41.91 11.20 -11.04
N ARG A 108 -41.92 12.52 -10.81
CA ARG A 108 -40.69 13.33 -10.81
C ARG A 108 -39.78 12.95 -9.64
N PHE A 109 -40.36 12.65 -8.48
CA PHE A 109 -39.61 12.16 -7.34
C PHE A 109 -38.94 10.82 -7.67
N ARG A 110 -39.68 9.85 -8.19
CA ARG A 110 -39.17 8.52 -8.59
C ARG A 110 -37.98 8.61 -9.55
N LYS A 111 -38.07 9.47 -10.57
CA LYS A 111 -37.05 9.56 -11.63
C LYS A 111 -35.79 10.32 -11.22
N HIS A 112 -35.90 11.34 -10.37
CA HIS A 112 -34.79 12.27 -10.12
C HIS A 112 -34.42 12.37 -8.64
N HIS A 113 -35.40 12.62 -7.78
CA HIS A 113 -35.13 12.94 -6.37
C HIS A 113 -34.87 11.70 -5.53
N GLU A 114 -35.53 10.58 -5.83
CA GLU A 114 -35.33 9.31 -5.11
C GLU A 114 -33.90 8.78 -5.33
N PHE A 115 -33.35 8.92 -6.53
CA PHE A 115 -31.95 8.58 -6.80
C PHE A 115 -30.99 9.43 -5.97
N MET A 116 -31.19 10.75 -5.98
CA MET A 116 -30.37 11.71 -5.23
C MET A 116 -30.44 11.47 -3.72
N VAL A 117 -31.65 11.34 -3.17
CA VAL A 117 -31.89 11.08 -1.74
C VAL A 117 -31.20 9.79 -1.29
N LEU A 118 -31.38 8.68 -2.01
CA LEU A 118 -30.74 7.42 -1.65
C LEU A 118 -29.22 7.44 -1.87
N GLY A 119 -28.75 8.19 -2.87
CA GLY A 119 -27.32 8.43 -3.10
C GLY A 119 -26.66 9.16 -1.93
N GLN A 120 -27.34 10.16 -1.38
CA GLN A 120 -26.88 10.90 -0.19
C GLN A 120 -26.90 10.01 1.07
N VAL A 121 -27.91 9.15 1.23
CA VAL A 121 -27.91 8.16 2.33
C VAL A 121 -26.71 7.21 2.19
N ALA A 122 -26.43 6.71 1.00
CA ALA A 122 -25.29 5.81 0.76
C ALA A 122 -23.95 6.49 1.07
N GLU A 123 -23.80 7.76 0.69
CA GLU A 123 -22.62 8.57 1.02
C GLU A 123 -22.44 8.73 2.54
N GLN A 124 -23.52 8.99 3.27
CA GLN A 124 -23.47 9.07 4.73
C GLN A 124 -23.12 7.73 5.39
N VAL A 125 -23.59 6.60 4.84
CA VAL A 125 -23.21 5.26 5.32
C VAL A 125 -21.70 5.01 5.14
N VAL A 126 -21.13 5.39 4.00
CA VAL A 126 -19.67 5.30 3.77
C VAL A 126 -18.92 6.15 4.80
N GLN A 127 -19.35 7.39 5.03
CA GLN A 127 -18.73 8.28 6.02
C GLN A 127 -18.82 7.72 7.45
N VAL A 128 -19.94 7.09 7.82
CA VAL A 128 -20.09 6.40 9.12
C VAL A 128 -19.05 5.28 9.26
N ALA A 129 -18.88 4.46 8.23
CA ALA A 129 -17.92 3.37 8.25
C ALA A 129 -16.47 3.86 8.35
N GLU A 130 -16.09 4.88 7.58
CA GLU A 130 -14.77 5.49 7.65
C GLU A 130 -14.47 6.08 9.04
N GLN A 131 -15.45 6.75 9.65
CA GLN A 131 -15.31 7.30 11.00
C GLN A 131 -15.17 6.22 12.06
N ASN A 132 -15.86 5.08 11.92
CA ASN A 132 -15.69 3.95 12.83
C ASN A 132 -14.30 3.34 12.70
N VAL A 133 -13.78 3.15 11.49
CA VAL A 133 -12.39 2.70 11.27
C VAL A 133 -11.39 3.67 11.89
N ARG A 134 -11.62 4.99 11.79
CA ARG A 134 -10.79 6.00 12.46
C ARG A 134 -10.90 5.92 13.98
N ARG A 135 -12.11 5.74 14.53
CA ARG A 135 -12.34 5.61 15.99
C ARG A 135 -11.75 4.33 16.56
N GLU A 136 -11.81 3.21 15.86
CA GLU A 136 -11.15 1.97 16.25
C GLU A 136 -9.63 2.17 16.29
N ARG A 137 -9.04 2.84 15.29
CA ARG A 137 -7.61 3.19 15.31
C ARG A 137 -7.23 4.09 16.50
N VAL A 138 -8.08 5.04 16.87
CA VAL A 138 -7.85 5.93 18.02
C VAL A 138 -8.04 5.18 19.35
N ARG A 139 -9.06 4.33 19.48
CA ARG A 139 -9.28 3.51 20.69
C ARG A 139 -8.21 2.45 20.89
N SER A 140 -7.69 1.87 19.82
CA SER A 140 -6.50 1.01 19.87
C SER A 140 -5.23 1.77 20.30
N ALA A 141 -5.22 3.11 20.18
CA ALA A 141 -4.11 3.95 20.63
C ALA A 141 -4.24 4.43 22.08
N GLU A 142 -5.41 4.31 22.71
CA GLU A 142 -5.69 4.79 24.09
C GLU A 142 -5.69 3.67 25.16
N GLN A 143 -5.39 2.41 24.80
CA GLN A 143 -5.14 1.37 25.81
C GLN A 143 -3.81 1.64 26.52
N PRO A 144 -3.70 1.40 27.84
CA PRO A 144 -2.43 1.53 28.56
C PRO A 144 -1.42 0.58 27.90
N LEU A 145 -0.34 1.13 27.36
CA LEU A 145 0.70 0.36 26.67
C LEU A 145 1.42 -0.54 27.68
N THR A 146 0.90 -1.74 27.91
CA THR A 146 1.66 -2.85 28.48
C THR A 146 2.80 -3.17 27.53
N ARG A 147 3.96 -2.50 27.68
CA ARG A 147 5.19 -2.62 26.86
C ARG A 147 4.92 -3.38 25.56
N ALA A 148 4.11 -2.79 24.68
CA ALA A 148 3.78 -3.42 23.42
C ALA A 148 5.11 -3.50 22.69
N GLU A 149 5.62 -4.72 22.52
CA GLU A 149 6.91 -4.93 21.87
C GLU A 149 6.87 -4.21 20.53
N LEU A 150 7.70 -3.17 20.40
CA LEU A 150 7.81 -2.44 19.14
C LEU A 150 8.13 -3.48 18.06
N PRO A 151 7.36 -3.56 16.96
CA PRO A 151 7.59 -4.56 15.96
C PRO A 151 9.04 -4.52 15.49
N ALA A 152 9.71 -5.67 15.46
CA ALA A 152 11.13 -5.74 15.16
C ALA A 152 11.45 -5.07 13.81
N ALA A 153 12.42 -4.15 13.83
CA ALA A 153 12.92 -3.46 12.65
C ALA A 153 13.84 -4.35 11.79
N HIS A 154 14.38 -5.41 12.37
CA HIS A 154 15.18 -6.43 11.68
C HIS A 154 14.56 -7.78 11.95
N ARG A 155 14.17 -8.50 10.89
CA ARG A 155 13.52 -9.81 11.01
C ARG A 155 14.34 -10.85 10.26
N PRO A 156 15.12 -11.69 10.96
CA PRO A 156 15.79 -12.81 10.33
C PRO A 156 14.77 -13.89 9.97
N LEU A 157 14.79 -14.32 8.71
CA LEU A 157 13.95 -15.37 8.17
C LEU A 157 14.83 -16.56 7.79
N ARG A 158 14.36 -17.77 8.11
CA ARG A 158 14.95 -19.01 7.60
C ARG A 158 14.06 -19.54 6.49
N ILE A 159 14.62 -19.69 5.31
CA ILE A 159 13.91 -20.12 4.11
C ILE A 159 14.48 -21.46 3.67
N ARG A 160 13.60 -22.41 3.41
CA ARG A 160 13.95 -23.73 2.89
C ARG A 160 14.08 -23.64 1.38
N LEU A 161 15.30 -23.71 0.85
CA LEU A 161 15.59 -23.77 -0.58
C LEU A 161 16.14 -25.15 -0.94
N HIS A 162 15.35 -25.94 -1.67
CA HIS A 162 15.64 -27.34 -1.97
C HIS A 162 15.97 -28.15 -0.71
N ARG A 163 17.25 -28.55 -0.53
CA ARG A 163 17.73 -29.32 0.63
C ARG A 163 18.56 -28.48 1.60
N ARG A 164 18.49 -27.15 1.53
CA ARG A 164 19.30 -26.21 2.33
C ARG A 164 18.41 -25.17 3.00
N ASP A 165 18.81 -24.76 4.19
CA ASP A 165 18.20 -23.63 4.89
C ASP A 165 19.07 -22.41 4.64
N VAL A 166 18.48 -21.36 4.10
CA VAL A 166 19.15 -20.09 3.83
C VAL A 166 18.55 -19.02 4.72
N SER A 167 19.41 -18.14 5.25
CA SER A 167 18.96 -17.01 6.06
C SER A 167 18.79 -15.77 5.19
N VAL A 168 17.66 -15.09 5.36
CA VAL A 168 17.36 -13.81 4.71
C VAL A 168 16.93 -12.80 5.77
N THR A 169 17.42 -11.56 5.72
CA THR A 169 17.05 -10.54 6.70
C THR A 169 16.11 -9.50 6.10
N LEU A 170 14.96 -9.25 6.73
CA LEU A 170 14.08 -8.14 6.38
C LEU A 170 14.35 -6.92 7.27
N HIS A 171 14.65 -5.79 6.63
CA HIS A 171 14.83 -4.49 7.26
C HIS A 171 13.55 -3.66 7.10
N VAL A 172 12.96 -3.23 8.21
CA VAL A 172 11.73 -2.44 8.27
C VAL A 172 12.02 -1.00 8.66
N HIS A 173 12.77 -0.32 7.82
CA HIS A 173 13.15 1.08 8.02
C HIS A 173 13.55 1.73 6.68
N SER A 174 13.98 2.99 6.73
CA SER A 174 14.50 3.68 5.56
C SER A 174 15.92 3.21 5.22
N VAL A 175 16.30 3.27 3.94
CA VAL A 175 17.56 2.71 3.41
C VAL A 175 18.81 3.46 3.88
N ASP A 176 18.67 4.68 4.38
CA ASP A 176 19.73 5.49 5.00
C ASP A 176 20.11 5.04 6.42
N LEU A 177 19.35 4.11 7.01
CA LEU A 177 19.63 3.48 8.30
C LEU A 177 20.27 2.09 8.15
N LEU A 178 20.54 1.63 6.93
CA LEU A 178 21.22 0.36 6.68
C LEU A 178 22.67 0.45 7.16
N ARG A 179 23.10 -0.57 7.91
CA ARG A 179 24.45 -0.71 8.45
C ARG A 179 24.96 -2.11 8.17
N ASP A 180 26.27 -2.24 8.06
CA ASP A 180 26.97 -3.53 7.98
C ASP A 180 26.50 -4.39 6.79
N ILE A 181 26.27 -3.74 5.64
CA ILE A 181 25.85 -4.36 4.38
C ILE A 181 26.81 -3.92 3.28
N ASP A 182 27.49 -4.87 2.64
CA ASP A 182 28.51 -4.58 1.63
C ASP A 182 27.93 -3.86 0.40
N VAL A 183 26.81 -4.36 -0.14
CA VAL A 183 26.19 -3.83 -1.36
C VAL A 183 24.73 -3.45 -1.13
N VAL A 184 24.37 -2.19 -1.44
CA VAL A 184 22.96 -1.76 -1.44
C VAL A 184 22.50 -1.51 -2.87
N VAL A 185 21.39 -2.15 -3.26
CA VAL A 185 20.81 -1.97 -4.60
C VAL A 185 19.93 -0.72 -4.64
N SER A 186 20.17 0.12 -5.64
CA SER A 186 19.40 1.35 -5.90
C SER A 186 18.56 1.18 -7.18
N PRO A 187 17.22 1.36 -7.13
CA PRO A 187 16.40 1.39 -8.34
C PRO A 187 16.68 2.66 -9.13
N SER A 188 17.11 2.50 -10.37
CA SER A 188 17.44 3.60 -11.29
C SER A 188 16.62 3.52 -12.58
N ASN A 189 16.44 4.69 -13.20
CA ASN A 189 15.91 4.73 -14.55
C ASN A 189 16.98 4.35 -15.58
N THR A 190 16.56 4.05 -16.81
CA THR A 190 17.46 3.64 -17.89
C THR A 190 18.46 4.72 -18.31
N TYR A 191 18.28 5.98 -17.91
CA TYR A 191 19.25 7.06 -18.16
C TYR A 191 20.22 7.27 -16.99
N PHE A 192 20.10 6.49 -15.91
CA PHE A 192 20.82 6.69 -14.66
C PHE A 192 20.68 8.12 -14.08
N ALA A 193 19.61 8.84 -14.45
CA ALA A 193 19.34 10.17 -13.95
C ALA A 193 18.81 10.10 -12.51
N LEU A 194 19.59 10.57 -11.54
CA LEU A 194 19.19 10.51 -10.14
C LEU A 194 18.03 11.46 -9.83
N PRO A 195 17.05 11.05 -9.01
CA PRO A 195 16.00 11.94 -8.55
C PRO A 195 16.56 13.08 -7.69
N ALA A 196 15.80 14.16 -7.58
CA ALA A 196 16.15 15.27 -6.71
C ALA A 196 16.29 14.80 -5.24
N PRO A 197 17.28 15.30 -4.47
CA PRO A 197 17.61 14.78 -3.13
C PRO A 197 16.50 14.87 -2.09
N TYR A 198 15.50 15.75 -2.26
CA TYR A 198 14.36 15.91 -1.35
C TYR A 198 13.20 14.95 -1.63
N LYS A 199 13.29 14.12 -2.67
CA LYS A 199 12.28 13.10 -2.95
C LYS A 199 12.40 11.93 -1.96
N SER A 200 11.30 11.18 -1.83
CA SER A 200 11.16 10.08 -0.86
C SER A 200 11.35 8.69 -1.47
N SER A 201 11.94 8.59 -2.68
CA SER A 201 12.29 7.30 -3.30
C SER A 201 13.55 6.71 -2.66
N VAL A 202 13.76 5.40 -2.86
CA VAL A 202 14.97 4.72 -2.39
C VAL A 202 16.23 5.37 -2.97
N SER A 203 16.28 5.61 -4.28
CA SER A 203 17.40 6.26 -4.95
C SER A 203 17.66 7.70 -4.48
N ALA A 204 16.61 8.47 -4.17
CA ALA A 204 16.77 9.81 -3.61
C ALA A 204 17.35 9.77 -2.20
N THR A 205 16.90 8.83 -1.38
CA THR A 205 17.45 8.62 -0.03
C THR A 205 18.90 8.15 -0.06
N LEU A 206 19.25 7.20 -0.94
CA LEU A 206 20.64 6.73 -1.09
C LEU A 206 21.56 7.84 -1.58
N ARG A 207 21.16 8.62 -2.59
CA ARG A 207 21.89 9.82 -3.03
C ARG A 207 22.14 10.78 -1.88
N ARG A 208 21.07 11.10 -1.12
CA ARG A 208 21.13 12.04 0.00
C ARG A 208 22.03 11.56 1.14
N ALA A 209 22.03 10.25 1.41
CA ALA A 209 22.79 9.64 2.49
C ALA A 209 24.25 9.35 2.11
N GLY A 210 24.53 9.10 0.83
CA GLY A 210 25.88 8.97 0.29
C GLY A 210 26.58 10.31 0.03
N ALA A 211 25.84 11.41 0.02
CA ALA A 211 26.41 12.75 -0.15
C ALA A 211 27.20 13.22 1.08
N ARG A 212 28.31 13.94 0.86
CA ARG A 212 29.09 14.58 1.93
C ARG A 212 28.47 15.91 2.31
N ARG A 213 28.30 16.13 3.61
CA ARG A 213 27.71 17.35 4.17
C ARG A 213 28.66 18.06 5.11
N ASP A 214 28.48 19.36 5.22
CA ASP A 214 29.16 20.18 6.24
C ASP A 214 28.45 20.03 7.60
N PRO A 215 29.03 20.53 8.70
CA PRO A 215 28.41 20.47 10.03
C PRO A 215 27.06 21.18 10.16
N THR A 216 26.72 22.10 9.24
CA THR A 216 25.42 22.79 9.20
C THR A 216 24.38 22.03 8.37
N GLY A 217 24.76 20.89 7.78
CA GLY A 217 23.91 20.05 6.95
C GLY A 217 23.87 20.46 5.48
N GLY A 218 24.66 21.46 5.07
CA GLY A 218 24.83 21.88 3.68
C GLY A 218 25.48 20.79 2.84
N LEU A 219 25.06 20.67 1.56
CA LEU A 219 25.65 19.72 0.62
C LEU A 219 27.03 20.23 0.20
N VAL A 220 28.07 19.43 0.45
CA VAL A 220 29.44 19.74 0.00
C VAL A 220 29.78 18.98 -1.28
N GLU A 221 29.50 17.68 -1.32
CA GLU A 221 29.75 16.83 -2.48
C GLU A 221 28.62 15.82 -2.66
N ASP A 222 28.20 15.64 -3.92
CA ASP A 222 27.22 14.63 -4.32
C ASP A 222 27.93 13.44 -4.97
N VAL A 223 28.75 12.75 -4.18
CA VAL A 223 29.63 11.65 -4.63
C VAL A 223 28.90 10.63 -5.50
N ILE A 224 27.66 10.27 -5.12
CA ILE A 224 26.86 9.29 -5.86
C ILE A 224 26.45 9.82 -7.24
N HIS A 225 26.14 11.11 -7.35
CA HIS A 225 25.81 11.74 -8.63
C HIS A 225 27.03 11.80 -9.55
N ASP A 226 28.17 12.25 -9.02
CA ASP A 226 29.38 12.45 -9.79
C ASP A 226 29.92 11.12 -10.33
N GLU A 227 30.06 10.11 -9.47
CA GLU A 227 30.55 8.78 -9.86
C GLU A 227 29.59 8.06 -10.83
N LEU A 228 28.27 8.27 -10.70
CA LEU A 228 27.31 7.69 -11.64
C LEU A 228 27.38 8.38 -13.01
N GLY A 229 27.64 9.68 -13.04
CA GLY A 229 27.93 10.44 -14.26
C GLY A 229 29.21 9.96 -14.95
N GLU A 230 30.29 9.76 -14.19
CA GLU A 230 31.54 9.19 -14.68
C GLU A 230 31.37 7.76 -15.19
N TRP A 231 30.57 6.94 -14.49
CA TRP A 231 30.21 5.61 -14.97
C TRP A 231 29.48 5.70 -16.32
N ALA A 232 28.48 6.57 -16.44
CA ALA A 232 27.72 6.74 -17.66
C ALA A 232 28.60 7.21 -18.83
N ALA A 233 29.54 8.11 -18.58
CA ALA A 233 30.50 8.58 -19.57
C ALA A 233 31.41 7.44 -20.06
N ARG A 234 32.00 6.67 -19.14
CA ARG A 234 32.90 5.54 -19.48
C ARG A 234 32.21 4.43 -20.27
N HIS A 235 30.90 4.25 -20.08
CA HIS A 235 30.13 3.18 -20.71
C HIS A 235 29.25 3.68 -21.88
N GLY A 236 29.44 4.93 -22.34
CA GLY A 236 28.69 5.48 -23.47
C GLY A 236 27.19 5.66 -23.23
N ALA A 237 26.77 5.71 -21.95
CA ALA A 237 25.38 5.90 -21.53
C ALA A 237 25.03 7.37 -21.26
N SER A 238 25.99 8.30 -21.35
CA SER A 238 25.71 9.74 -21.20
C SER A 238 24.66 10.21 -22.21
N GLY A 239 23.49 10.62 -21.71
CA GLY A 239 22.37 11.06 -22.53
C GLY A 239 21.64 9.96 -23.31
N ARG A 240 21.98 8.68 -23.09
CA ARG A 240 21.38 7.54 -23.79
C ARG A 240 20.74 6.58 -22.80
N ALA A 241 19.60 6.00 -23.17
CA ALA A 241 19.01 4.93 -22.38
C ALA A 241 19.90 3.68 -22.45
N ALA A 242 20.34 3.22 -21.28
CA ALA A 242 20.90 1.90 -21.11
C ALA A 242 19.82 0.83 -21.30
N SER A 243 20.23 -0.38 -21.68
CA SER A 243 19.33 -1.53 -21.74
C SER A 243 18.77 -1.82 -20.34
N PRO A 244 17.47 -2.08 -20.19
CA PRO A 244 16.91 -2.49 -18.90
C PRO A 244 17.62 -3.73 -18.32
N GLY A 245 17.85 -3.74 -17.01
CA GLY A 245 18.67 -4.72 -16.30
C GLY A 245 20.18 -4.38 -16.28
N THR A 246 20.61 -3.29 -16.90
CA THR A 246 22.00 -2.80 -16.75
C THR A 246 22.25 -2.37 -15.31
N VAL A 247 23.43 -2.66 -14.77
CA VAL A 247 23.84 -2.29 -13.41
C VAL A 247 25.06 -1.39 -13.46
N ALA A 248 24.89 -0.15 -12.99
CA ALA A 248 25.98 0.80 -12.79
C ALA A 248 26.45 0.73 -11.34
N VAL A 249 27.76 0.84 -11.11
CA VAL A 249 28.31 0.70 -9.77
C VAL A 249 29.05 1.96 -9.35
N THR A 250 28.75 2.41 -8.14
CA THR A 250 29.42 3.51 -7.44
C THR A 250 29.96 3.03 -6.09
N SER A 251 30.82 3.83 -5.47
CA SER A 251 31.09 3.80 -4.04
C SER A 251 29.80 4.09 -3.25
N ALA A 252 29.89 3.93 -1.93
CA ALA A 252 28.81 4.29 -1.02
C ALA A 252 28.84 5.76 -0.56
N GLY A 253 29.87 6.53 -0.96
CA GLY A 253 30.10 7.88 -0.43
C GLY A 253 30.11 7.89 1.10
N ALA A 254 29.37 8.83 1.71
CA ALA A 254 29.27 8.95 3.17
C ALA A 254 28.63 7.73 3.88
N LEU A 255 27.90 6.85 3.17
CA LEU A 255 27.39 5.60 3.74
C LEU A 255 28.52 4.60 4.06
N ALA A 256 29.75 4.82 3.60
CA ALA A 256 30.92 4.05 4.03
C ALA A 256 31.13 4.09 5.56
N ALA A 257 30.75 5.18 6.23
CA ALA A 257 30.78 5.28 7.69
C ALA A 257 29.78 4.34 8.40
N GLN A 258 28.84 3.76 7.65
CA GLN A 258 27.88 2.75 8.10
C GLN A 258 28.27 1.33 7.66
N ASN A 259 29.51 1.13 7.21
CA ASN A 259 29.99 -0.12 6.63
C ASN A 259 29.25 -0.54 5.35
N VAL A 260 28.64 0.42 4.63
CA VAL A 260 28.18 0.18 3.26
C VAL A 260 29.32 0.41 2.29
N ARG A 261 29.64 -0.56 1.44
CA ARG A 261 30.85 -0.49 0.60
C ARG A 261 30.54 -0.04 -0.82
N ARG A 262 29.41 -0.48 -1.38
CA ARG A 262 29.01 -0.17 -2.76
C ARG A 262 27.51 0.09 -2.89
N ILE A 263 27.17 0.89 -3.90
CA ILE A 263 25.79 1.04 -4.37
C ILE A 263 25.71 0.54 -5.80
N TYR A 264 24.81 -0.42 -6.03
CA TYR A 264 24.57 -1.01 -7.34
C TYR A 264 23.26 -0.43 -7.89
N HIS A 265 23.37 0.45 -8.87
CA HIS A 265 22.25 1.13 -9.51
C HIS A 265 21.70 0.26 -10.64
N VAL A 266 20.50 -0.28 -10.46
CA VAL A 266 19.89 -1.20 -11.42
C VAL A 266 18.91 -0.41 -12.28
N ALA A 267 19.18 -0.34 -13.59
CA ALA A 267 18.34 0.31 -14.58
C ALA A 267 17.09 -0.54 -14.88
N VAL A 268 16.02 -0.35 -14.14
CA VAL A 268 14.74 -1.09 -14.31
C VAL A 268 13.57 -0.20 -14.67
N ALA A 269 13.69 1.12 -14.47
CA ALA A 269 12.61 2.06 -14.69
C ALA A 269 12.76 2.78 -16.04
N VAL A 270 11.93 2.42 -17.02
CA VAL A 270 11.87 3.10 -18.31
C VAL A 270 10.95 4.31 -18.15
N PRO A 271 11.43 5.57 -18.33
CA PRO A 271 10.56 6.73 -18.20
C PRO A 271 9.43 6.69 -19.23
N ARG A 272 8.20 6.98 -18.80
CA ARG A 272 7.08 7.19 -19.72
C ARG A 272 7.12 8.64 -20.24
N PRO A 273 7.22 8.87 -21.56
CA PRO A 273 7.23 10.21 -22.13
C PRO A 273 6.08 11.07 -21.60
N GLU A 274 6.35 12.36 -21.36
CA GLU A 274 5.36 13.36 -20.90
C GLU A 274 4.76 13.12 -19.50
N THR A 275 5.30 12.17 -18.73
CA THR A 275 4.83 11.88 -17.37
C THR A 275 5.98 11.89 -16.35
N ASN A 276 5.64 11.81 -15.07
CA ASN A 276 6.59 11.54 -13.99
C ASN A 276 6.69 10.06 -13.60
N ASP A 277 6.06 9.20 -14.40
CA ASP A 277 5.89 7.77 -14.15
C ASP A 277 6.88 6.94 -14.96
N TYR A 278 7.02 5.69 -14.55
CA TYR A 278 7.90 4.73 -15.18
C TYR A 278 7.14 3.47 -15.54
N GLU A 279 7.63 2.81 -16.57
CA GLU A 279 7.30 1.42 -16.86
C GLU A 279 8.42 0.53 -16.34
N VAL A 280 8.05 -0.54 -15.64
CA VAL A 280 8.98 -1.55 -15.14
C VAL A 280 8.45 -2.92 -15.51
N GLN A 281 9.25 -3.70 -16.23
CA GLN A 281 8.92 -5.07 -16.57
C GLN A 281 9.54 -6.03 -15.54
N PRO A 282 8.80 -7.03 -15.01
CA PRO A 282 9.33 -8.03 -14.09
C PRO A 282 10.61 -8.72 -14.59
N ALA A 283 10.69 -9.00 -15.90
CA ALA A 283 11.87 -9.62 -16.50
C ALA A 283 13.15 -8.75 -16.38
N ASP A 284 13.01 -7.43 -16.39
CA ASP A 284 14.13 -6.49 -16.25
C ASP A 284 14.66 -6.48 -14.82
N ILE A 285 13.77 -6.65 -13.84
CA ILE A 285 14.13 -6.82 -12.42
C ILE A 285 14.95 -8.10 -12.26
N THR A 286 14.46 -9.23 -12.75
CA THR A 286 15.16 -10.52 -12.65
C THR A 286 16.54 -10.46 -13.31
N ARG A 287 16.63 -9.89 -14.52
CA ARG A 287 17.92 -9.71 -15.23
C ARG A 287 18.87 -8.80 -14.46
N GLY A 288 18.38 -7.67 -13.96
CA GLY A 288 19.19 -6.73 -13.19
C GLY A 288 19.75 -7.35 -11.91
N VAL A 289 18.93 -8.11 -11.17
CA VAL A 289 19.33 -8.76 -9.92
C VAL A 289 20.32 -9.89 -10.18
N ALA A 290 20.14 -10.67 -11.25
CA ALA A 290 21.14 -11.66 -11.66
C ALA A 290 22.50 -10.99 -11.99
N ARG A 291 22.47 -9.82 -12.65
CA ARG A 291 23.69 -9.05 -12.92
C ARG A 291 24.32 -8.47 -11.65
N VAL A 292 23.52 -8.08 -10.65
CA VAL A 292 24.02 -7.68 -9.31
C VAL A 292 24.88 -8.78 -8.70
N PHE A 293 24.37 -10.02 -8.62
CA PHE A 293 25.14 -11.15 -8.07
C PHE A 293 26.38 -11.46 -8.90
N THR A 294 26.28 -11.39 -10.23
CA THR A 294 27.43 -11.59 -11.12
C THR A 294 28.53 -10.57 -10.85
N LEU A 295 28.18 -9.27 -10.77
CA LEU A 295 29.13 -8.20 -10.47
C LEU A 295 29.74 -8.35 -9.07
N MET A 296 28.92 -8.71 -8.09
CA MET A 296 29.37 -8.91 -6.72
C MET A 296 30.39 -10.06 -6.66
N ALA A 297 30.14 -11.17 -7.36
CA ALA A 297 31.09 -12.27 -7.48
C ALA A 297 32.40 -11.85 -8.20
N GLU A 298 32.30 -11.05 -9.26
CA GLU A 298 33.46 -10.55 -10.04
C GLU A 298 34.39 -9.66 -9.20
N GLU A 299 33.85 -8.84 -8.29
CA GLU A 299 34.65 -7.89 -7.52
C GLU A 299 34.84 -8.23 -6.04
N SER A 300 34.10 -9.21 -5.49
CA SER A 300 34.13 -9.55 -4.05
C SER A 300 35.55 -9.77 -3.52
N ARG A 301 36.39 -10.50 -4.27
CA ARG A 301 37.78 -10.81 -3.88
C ARG A 301 38.74 -9.61 -3.91
N ARG A 302 38.31 -8.47 -4.45
CA ARG A 302 39.10 -7.22 -4.44
C ARG A 302 38.97 -6.47 -3.11
N TYR A 303 38.11 -6.94 -2.21
CA TYR A 303 37.87 -6.38 -0.90
C TYR A 303 38.42 -7.30 0.20
N ASP A 304 38.87 -6.69 1.29
CA ASP A 304 39.25 -7.39 2.52
C ASP A 304 38.45 -6.82 3.71
N PRO A 305 37.54 -7.61 4.33
CA PRO A 305 37.11 -8.95 3.91
C PRO A 305 36.34 -8.92 2.56
N PRO A 306 36.17 -10.05 1.87
CA PRO A 306 35.41 -10.10 0.62
C PRO A 306 33.96 -9.64 0.80
N LEU A 307 33.35 -9.04 -0.24
CA LEU A 307 31.92 -8.69 -0.21
C LEU A 307 31.09 -9.96 -0.06
N ARG A 308 30.15 -9.98 0.90
CA ARG A 308 29.28 -11.14 1.19
C ARG A 308 27.80 -10.78 1.30
N SER A 309 27.46 -9.52 1.55
CA SER A 309 26.07 -9.11 1.83
C SER A 309 25.49 -8.17 0.77
N VAL A 310 24.22 -8.39 0.40
CA VAL A 310 23.49 -7.54 -0.54
C VAL A 310 22.10 -7.21 -0.03
N CYS A 311 21.72 -5.93 -0.08
CA CYS A 311 20.39 -5.45 0.30
C CYS A 311 19.58 -4.99 -0.90
N LEU A 312 18.41 -5.61 -1.06
CA LEU A 312 17.48 -5.44 -2.17
C LEU A 312 16.22 -4.69 -1.69
N PRO A 313 15.96 -3.46 -2.19
CA PRO A 313 14.64 -2.87 -2.06
C PRO A 313 13.66 -3.53 -3.05
N LEU A 314 12.36 -3.36 -2.82
CA LEU A 314 11.36 -3.71 -3.85
C LEU A 314 11.54 -2.80 -5.08
N LEU A 315 11.89 -3.41 -6.21
CA LEU A 315 12.11 -2.73 -7.49
C LEU A 315 10.78 -2.57 -8.24
N GLY A 316 10.50 -1.36 -8.74
CA GLY A 316 9.27 -1.08 -9.49
C GLY A 316 7.98 -0.91 -8.67
N ALA A 317 7.95 -1.32 -7.39
CA ALA A 317 6.77 -1.22 -6.50
C ALA A 317 6.44 0.20 -5.96
N GLY A 318 6.87 1.22 -6.71
CA GLY A 318 6.63 2.63 -6.44
C GLY A 318 6.00 3.29 -7.66
N ARG A 319 6.71 4.23 -8.29
CA ARG A 319 6.29 4.88 -9.54
C ARG A 319 6.42 4.00 -10.79
N GLY A 320 6.89 2.77 -10.64
CA GLY A 320 6.99 1.79 -11.74
C GLY A 320 5.70 1.00 -11.96
N GLY A 321 4.69 1.17 -11.11
CA GLY A 321 3.36 0.59 -11.28
C GLY A 321 3.21 -0.88 -10.85
N LEU A 322 4.29 -1.57 -10.48
CA LEU A 322 4.19 -2.96 -10.00
C LEU A 322 3.59 -3.02 -8.60
N THR A 323 2.84 -4.09 -8.34
CA THR A 323 2.47 -4.47 -6.98
C THR A 323 3.71 -4.96 -6.21
N PRO A 324 3.71 -4.90 -4.86
CA PRO A 324 4.77 -5.51 -4.06
C PRO A 324 4.96 -7.01 -4.35
N LEU A 325 3.89 -7.73 -4.69
CA LEU A 325 3.92 -9.16 -5.03
C LEU A 325 4.68 -9.42 -6.34
N GLU A 326 4.36 -8.68 -7.40
CA GLU A 326 5.07 -8.81 -8.69
C GLU A 326 6.56 -8.45 -8.56
N SER A 327 6.85 -7.40 -7.78
CA SER A 327 8.22 -6.97 -7.50
C SER A 327 9.04 -8.05 -6.78
N ILE A 328 8.50 -8.61 -5.68
CA ILE A 328 9.22 -9.64 -4.92
C ILE A 328 9.31 -10.95 -5.69
N ALA A 329 8.29 -11.35 -6.46
CA ALA A 329 8.35 -12.55 -7.30
C ALA A 329 9.48 -12.46 -8.34
N ALA A 330 9.63 -11.30 -8.99
CA ALA A 330 10.69 -11.07 -9.97
C ALA A 330 12.09 -11.01 -9.35
N LEU A 331 12.22 -10.37 -8.18
CA LEU A 331 13.46 -10.33 -7.38
C LEU A 331 13.85 -11.74 -6.92
N TRP A 332 12.90 -12.46 -6.34
CA TRP A 332 13.11 -13.77 -5.74
C TRP A 332 13.54 -14.81 -6.78
N ALA A 333 12.99 -14.78 -8.00
CA ALA A 333 13.42 -15.69 -9.06
C ALA A 333 14.95 -15.64 -9.32
N ALA A 334 15.57 -14.46 -9.25
CA ALA A 334 17.02 -14.31 -9.42
C ALA A 334 17.79 -14.69 -8.14
N VAL A 335 17.28 -14.30 -6.96
CA VAL A 335 17.87 -14.64 -5.66
C VAL A 335 17.88 -16.14 -5.43
N GLU A 336 16.74 -16.80 -5.63
CA GLU A 336 16.58 -18.25 -5.51
C GLU A 336 17.52 -19.00 -6.45
N ALA A 337 17.61 -18.58 -7.72
CA ALA A 337 18.51 -19.21 -8.69
C ALA A 337 19.99 -19.10 -8.26
N GLU A 338 20.39 -17.98 -7.64
CA GLU A 338 21.75 -17.80 -7.16
C GLU A 338 22.04 -18.63 -5.89
N LEU A 339 21.12 -18.60 -4.92
CA LEU A 339 21.25 -19.39 -3.69
C LEU A 339 21.19 -20.90 -3.98
N ALA A 340 20.40 -21.34 -4.95
CA ALA A 340 20.32 -22.73 -5.39
C ALA A 340 21.63 -23.26 -5.97
N ARG A 341 22.49 -22.40 -6.55
CA ARG A 341 23.85 -22.76 -6.98
C ARG A 341 24.80 -22.96 -5.79
N GLY A 342 24.36 -22.65 -4.58
CA GLY A 342 25.12 -22.80 -3.35
C GLY A 342 26.02 -21.62 -3.02
N ALA A 343 25.72 -20.43 -3.56
CA ALA A 343 26.39 -19.22 -3.16
C ALA A 343 26.08 -18.88 -1.69
N ASP A 344 27.12 -18.46 -0.95
CA ASP A 344 27.05 -18.10 0.47
C ASP A 344 26.91 -16.58 0.61
N TRP A 345 25.80 -16.04 0.08
CA TRP A 345 25.47 -14.62 0.14
C TRP A 345 24.52 -14.33 1.31
N ASP A 346 24.85 -13.30 2.08
CA ASP A 346 23.94 -12.72 3.07
C ASP A 346 22.93 -11.82 2.34
N VAL A 347 21.70 -12.31 2.17
CA VAL A 347 20.67 -11.60 1.41
C VAL A 347 19.75 -10.83 2.35
N HIS A 348 19.60 -9.54 2.06
CA HIS A 348 18.75 -8.62 2.82
C HIS A 348 17.68 -8.03 1.91
N PHE A 349 16.49 -7.79 2.45
CA PHE A 349 15.47 -6.95 1.82
C PHE A 349 15.15 -5.75 2.70
N VAL A 350 14.83 -4.61 2.09
CA VAL A 350 14.46 -3.39 2.83
C VAL A 350 13.12 -2.82 2.37
N VAL A 351 12.25 -2.58 3.35
CA VAL A 351 10.92 -1.98 3.16
C VAL A 351 10.63 -0.98 4.27
N ARG A 352 9.87 0.08 3.98
CA ARG A 352 9.58 1.14 4.98
C ARG A 352 8.40 0.87 5.90
N ARG A 353 7.62 -0.19 5.67
CA ARG A 353 6.34 -0.42 6.36
C ARG A 353 6.24 -1.86 6.82
N HIS A 354 5.83 -2.06 8.08
CA HIS A 354 5.60 -3.39 8.64
C HIS A 354 4.63 -4.23 7.80
N ALA A 355 3.52 -3.65 7.32
CA ALA A 355 2.59 -4.37 6.45
C ALA A 355 3.23 -4.95 5.17
N ARG A 356 4.28 -4.32 4.63
CA ARG A 356 5.06 -4.87 3.51
C ARG A 356 6.03 -5.95 3.98
N ALA A 357 6.67 -5.76 5.13
CA ALA A 357 7.52 -6.78 5.74
C ALA A 357 6.73 -8.06 6.02
N ASP A 358 5.52 -7.94 6.59
CA ASP A 358 4.63 -9.08 6.86
C ASP A 358 4.23 -9.82 5.56
N LEU A 359 4.05 -9.09 4.46
CA LEU A 359 3.79 -9.70 3.15
C LEU A 359 5.01 -10.48 2.64
N LEU A 360 6.20 -9.87 2.67
CA LEU A 360 7.44 -10.50 2.24
C LEU A 360 7.74 -11.75 3.08
N GLU A 361 7.62 -11.63 4.40
CA GLU A 361 7.78 -12.73 5.35
C GLU A 361 6.88 -13.91 4.97
N ARG A 362 5.57 -13.68 4.81
CA ARG A 362 4.66 -14.73 4.35
C ARG A 362 5.08 -15.34 3.01
N LEU A 363 5.38 -14.54 2.00
CA LEU A 363 5.72 -15.06 0.68
C LEU A 363 7.00 -15.90 0.69
N LEU A 364 8.01 -15.46 1.44
CA LEU A 364 9.31 -16.11 1.51
C LEU A 364 9.31 -17.36 2.40
N THR A 365 8.46 -17.41 3.42
CA THR A 365 8.36 -18.61 4.29
C THR A 365 7.30 -19.61 3.82
N THR A 366 6.35 -19.20 2.99
CA THR A 366 5.26 -20.09 2.49
C THR A 366 5.62 -20.79 1.16
N ALA A 367 6.70 -20.40 0.50
CA ALA A 367 7.26 -21.17 -0.62
C ALA A 367 8.12 -22.33 -0.04
N ARG A 368 7.70 -23.60 0.06
CA ARG A 368 6.50 -24.34 -0.35
C ARG A 368 6.41 -25.59 0.54
N GLU A 369 5.24 -25.91 1.11
CA GLU A 369 4.88 -27.29 1.48
C GLU A 369 4.23 -27.94 0.23
N GLU A 370 5.01 -28.22 -0.81
CA GLU A 370 4.60 -29.14 -1.91
C GLU A 370 5.78 -29.97 -2.40
#